data_AF-A0A968QIA9-F1
#
_entry.id   AF-A0A968QIA9-F1
#
_cell.length_a   1.000
_cell.length_b   1.000
_cell.length_c   1.000
_cell.angle_alpha   90.00
_cell.angle_beta   90.00
_cell.angle_gamma   90.00
#
_symmetry.space_group_name_H-M   'P 1'
#
loop_
_entity.id
_entity.type
_entity.pdbx_description
1 polymer ?
#
loop_
_entity_poly.entity_id
_entity_poly.type
_entity_poly.pdbx_seq_one_letter_code
_entity_poly.pdbx_strand_id
1 'polypeptide(L)'
;MPAKYAIAAWQTPAERPALLEKAWVTQPEDLPQLADNLPAAENIDNLVTSMAAATSFEDWLQRTAPSWQPRSGRLGFGVLSRHIDGPTPSDFYPRLENIPVVMFFGDVVVSPVFLPALDNALQPFQQEVASMAH
;
A
#
# COMPACT_ATOMS: atom_id res chain seq x y z
N MET A 1 5.12 -11.78 8.32
CA MET A 1 4.78 -10.36 8.43
C MET A 1 5.76 -9.55 7.59
N PRO A 2 5.37 -9.19 6.36
CA PRO A 2 6.12 -8.34 5.43
C PRO A 2 6.74 -7.09 6.09
N ALA A 3 6.00 -6.42 6.97
CA ALA A 3 6.42 -5.25 7.74
C ALA A 3 7.80 -5.41 8.40
N LYS A 4 8.10 -6.58 8.98
CA LYS A 4 9.37 -6.82 9.68
C LYS A 4 10.57 -6.68 8.75
N TYR A 5 10.43 -7.12 7.50
CA TYR A 5 11.49 -7.06 6.50
C TYR A 5 11.62 -5.65 5.91
N ALA A 6 10.51 -4.94 5.71
CA ALA A 6 10.52 -3.54 5.28
C ALA A 6 11.18 -2.63 6.34
N ILE A 7 10.89 -2.86 7.63
CA ILE A 7 11.57 -2.15 8.74
C ILE A 7 13.06 -2.50 8.76
N ALA A 8 13.42 -3.78 8.62
CA ALA A 8 14.82 -4.19 8.55
C ALA A 8 15.55 -3.50 7.38
N ALA A 9 14.93 -3.45 6.19
CA ALA A 9 15.48 -2.80 5.00
C ALA A 9 15.75 -1.30 5.21
N TRP A 10 14.93 -0.64 6.04
CA TRP A 10 15.15 0.75 6.45
C TRP A 10 16.40 0.90 7.33
N GLN A 11 16.57 -0.03 8.27
CA GLN A 11 17.68 -0.02 9.23
C GLN A 11 19.01 -0.48 8.62
N THR A 12 18.99 -1.29 7.56
CA THR A 12 20.20 -1.85 6.93
C THR A 12 20.31 -1.47 5.44
N PRO A 13 20.84 -0.28 5.11
CA PRO A 13 20.92 0.19 3.73
C PRO A 13 21.64 -0.76 2.76
N ALA A 14 22.66 -1.47 3.24
CA ALA A 14 23.45 -2.41 2.43
C ALA A 14 22.66 -3.65 1.98
N GLU A 15 21.67 -4.08 2.76
CA GLU A 15 20.86 -5.28 2.50
C GLU A 15 19.44 -4.95 2.00
N ARG A 16 19.15 -3.65 1.83
CA ARG A 16 17.83 -3.12 1.53
C ARG A 16 17.13 -3.81 0.34
N PRO A 17 17.76 -4.03 -0.82
CA PRO A 17 17.08 -4.66 -1.95
C PRO A 17 16.59 -6.07 -1.61
N ALA A 18 17.48 -6.91 -1.06
CA ALA A 18 17.16 -8.29 -0.69
C ALA A 18 16.12 -8.39 0.43
N LEU A 19 16.08 -7.41 1.35
CA LEU A 19 15.07 -7.36 2.40
C LEU A 19 13.71 -6.90 1.87
N LEU A 20 13.67 -5.97 0.91
CA LEU A 20 12.44 -5.55 0.26
C LEU A 20 11.84 -6.65 -0.61
N GLU A 21 12.66 -7.43 -1.32
CA GLU A 21 12.21 -8.62 -2.04
C GLU A 21 11.57 -9.65 -1.09
N LYS A 22 12.20 -9.89 0.06
CA LYS A 22 11.63 -10.75 1.12
C LYS A 22 10.33 -10.18 1.68
N ALA A 23 10.25 -8.86 1.87
CA ALA A 23 9.02 -8.22 2.30
C ALA A 23 7.88 -8.47 1.31
N TRP A 24 8.17 -8.35 0.01
CA TRP A 24 7.21 -8.55 -1.07
C TRP A 24 6.65 -9.97 -1.12
N VAL A 25 7.53 -10.98 -1.04
CA VAL A 25 7.16 -12.39 -1.25
C VAL A 25 6.54 -13.05 -0.02
N THR A 26 6.60 -12.41 1.16
CA THR A 26 6.12 -13.02 2.41
C THR A 26 4.63 -12.78 2.70
N GLN A 27 3.85 -12.45 1.67
CA GLN A 27 2.40 -12.40 1.74
C GLN A 27 1.81 -13.82 1.67
N PRO A 28 0.83 -14.17 2.54
CA PRO A 28 0.21 -15.51 2.56
C PRO A 28 -0.32 -16.00 1.20
N GLU A 29 -0.82 -15.09 0.38
CA GLU A 29 -1.38 -15.31 -0.95
C GLU A 29 -0.33 -15.63 -2.03
N ASP A 30 0.93 -15.25 -1.83
CA ASP A 30 2.01 -15.36 -2.82
C ASP A 30 2.81 -16.66 -2.73
N LEU A 31 2.64 -17.42 -1.65
CA LEU A 31 3.36 -18.68 -1.39
C LEU A 31 3.21 -19.76 -2.49
N PRO A 32 2.06 -19.90 -3.20
CA PRO A 32 1.91 -20.91 -4.25
C PRO A 32 2.58 -20.54 -5.58
N GLN A 33 2.90 -19.26 -5.85
CA GLN A 33 3.34 -18.76 -7.17
C GLN A 33 4.59 -17.86 -7.07
N LEU A 34 5.51 -18.21 -6.18
CA LEU A 34 6.67 -17.41 -5.79
C LEU A 34 7.52 -16.85 -6.97
N ALA A 35 7.64 -17.62 -8.06
CA ALA A 35 8.43 -17.23 -9.23
C ALA A 35 7.70 -16.24 -10.15
N ASP A 36 6.37 -16.30 -10.17
CA ASP A 36 5.51 -15.45 -11.02
C ASP A 36 5.11 -14.15 -10.29
N ASN A 37 5.20 -14.13 -8.96
CA ASN A 37 4.85 -12.99 -8.10
C ASN A 37 6.06 -12.15 -7.64
N LEU A 38 7.25 -12.39 -8.18
CA LEU A 38 8.40 -11.52 -7.93
C LEU A 38 8.10 -10.11 -8.47
N PRO A 39 8.36 -9.06 -7.69
CA PRO A 39 8.19 -7.70 -8.18
C PRO A 39 9.09 -7.47 -9.40
N ALA A 40 8.61 -6.67 -10.35
CA ALA A 40 9.50 -6.13 -11.37
C ALA A 40 10.70 -5.44 -10.70
N ALA A 41 11.91 -5.65 -11.22
CA ALA A 41 13.14 -5.09 -10.64
C ALA A 41 13.04 -3.57 -10.42
N GLU A 42 12.38 -2.86 -11.33
CA GLU A 42 12.09 -1.43 -11.24
C GLU A 42 11.33 -1.05 -9.96
N ASN A 43 10.41 -1.88 -9.48
CA ASN A 43 9.67 -1.61 -8.24
C ASN A 43 10.60 -1.65 -7.02
N ILE A 44 11.52 -2.61 -6.98
CA ILE A 44 12.52 -2.71 -5.92
C ILE A 44 13.47 -1.52 -5.99
N ASP A 45 13.95 -1.16 -7.17
CA ASP A 45 14.85 -0.01 -7.36
C ASP A 45 14.20 1.32 -6.93
N ASN A 46 12.92 1.51 -7.27
CA ASN A 46 12.14 2.67 -6.86
C ASN A 46 11.95 2.72 -5.33
N LEU A 47 11.72 1.58 -4.68
CA LEU A 47 11.66 1.50 -3.22
C LEU A 47 13.02 1.81 -2.58
N VAL A 48 14.10 1.22 -3.09
CA VAL A 48 15.47 1.47 -2.60
C VAL A 48 15.83 2.96 -2.70
N THR A 49 15.50 3.56 -3.84
CA THR A 49 15.78 4.97 -4.15
C THR A 49 14.95 5.90 -3.27
N SER A 50 13.64 5.66 -3.15
CA SER A 50 12.77 6.46 -2.26
C SER A 50 13.20 6.36 -0.80
N MET A 51 13.60 5.18 -0.31
CA MET A 51 14.12 5.02 1.05
C MET A 51 15.43 5.78 1.27
N ALA A 52 16.29 5.89 0.25
CA ALA A 52 17.54 6.65 0.35
C ALA A 52 17.30 8.17 0.32
N ALA A 53 16.26 8.62 -0.39
CA ALA A 53 15.91 10.03 -0.52
C ALA A 53 15.08 10.57 0.66
N ALA A 54 14.42 9.70 1.42
CA ALA A 54 13.58 10.07 2.54
C ALA A 54 14.39 10.55 3.75
N THR A 55 13.87 11.57 4.45
CA THR A 55 14.54 12.15 5.63
C THR A 55 14.32 11.29 6.88
N SER A 56 13.23 10.55 6.93
CA SER A 56 12.87 9.64 8.03
C SER A 56 11.97 8.51 7.54
N PHE A 57 11.77 7.49 8.37
CA PHE A 57 10.89 6.37 8.04
C PHE A 57 9.43 6.83 7.86
N GLU A 58 8.99 7.78 8.69
CA GLU A 58 7.66 8.38 8.59
C GLU A 58 7.50 9.19 7.29
N ASP A 59 8.50 10.02 6.96
CA ASP A 59 8.55 10.79 5.71
C ASP A 59 8.51 9.86 4.48
N TRP A 60 9.22 8.73 4.55
CA TRP A 60 9.16 7.70 3.54
C TRP A 60 7.74 7.17 3.35
N LEU A 61 7.13 6.65 4.41
CA LEU A 61 5.79 6.04 4.34
C LEU A 61 4.72 7.03 3.89
N GLN A 62 4.79 8.28 4.33
CA GLN A 62 3.71 9.25 4.08
C GLN A 62 3.86 10.02 2.78
N ARG A 63 5.09 10.24 2.29
CA ARG A 63 5.33 11.25 1.26
C ARG A 63 6.17 10.79 0.09
N THR A 64 7.30 10.12 0.34
CA THR A 64 8.30 9.87 -0.71
C THR A 64 8.27 8.45 -1.26
N ALA A 65 7.59 7.53 -0.58
CA ALA A 65 7.39 6.17 -1.06
C ALA A 65 6.69 6.15 -2.43
N PRO A 66 7.08 5.21 -3.31
CA PRO A 66 6.44 5.05 -4.60
C PRO A 66 4.99 4.63 -4.42
N SER A 67 4.15 5.12 -5.33
CA SER A 67 2.75 4.76 -5.42
C SER A 67 2.44 4.21 -6.79
N TRP A 68 1.48 3.29 -6.86
CA TRP A 68 0.92 2.83 -8.12
C TRP A 68 -0.51 3.31 -8.27
N GLN A 69 -1.00 3.27 -9.51
CA GLN A 69 -2.39 3.54 -9.82
C GLN A 69 -2.97 2.25 -10.40
N PRO A 70 -3.65 1.42 -9.61
CA PRO A 70 -4.26 0.20 -10.11
C PRO A 70 -5.26 0.57 -11.18
N ARG A 71 -4.99 0.17 -12.43
CA ARG A 71 -5.97 0.31 -13.51
C ARG A 71 -6.92 -0.86 -13.37
N SER A 72 -8.18 -0.59 -13.02
CA SER A 72 -9.23 -1.59 -13.13
C SER A 72 -9.43 -1.92 -14.61
N GLY A 73 -8.73 -2.94 -15.10
CA GLY A 73 -9.02 -3.51 -16.41
C GLY A 73 -10.41 -4.12 -16.35
N ARG A 74 -11.42 -3.46 -16.93
CA ARG A 74 -12.69 -4.12 -17.20
C ARG A 74 -12.37 -5.30 -18.11
N LEU A 75 -12.52 -6.54 -17.60
CA LEU A 75 -12.65 -7.71 -18.47
C LEU A 75 -13.81 -7.37 -19.41
N GLY A 76 -13.48 -7.15 -20.69
CA GLY A 76 -14.44 -6.70 -21.68
C GLY A 76 -15.61 -7.65 -21.74
N PHE A 77 -16.76 -7.22 -21.24
CA PHE A 77 -18.02 -7.76 -21.71
C PHE A 77 -18.12 -7.33 -23.18
N GLY A 78 -17.83 -8.27 -24.09
CA GLY A 78 -18.12 -8.14 -25.51
C GLY A 78 -19.61 -8.13 -25.77
N VAL A 79 -20.31 -7.12 -25.23
CA VAL A 79 -21.75 -6.96 -25.38
C VAL A 79 -21.99 -5.82 -26.36
N LEU A 80 -22.50 -6.23 -27.53
CA LEU A 80 -23.09 -5.36 -28.53
C LEU A 80 -23.92 -4.25 -27.88
N SER A 81 -23.51 -3.02 -28.18
CA SER A 81 -24.16 -1.78 -27.80
C SER A 81 -25.69 -1.86 -27.94
N ARG A 82 -26.39 -1.88 -26.80
CA ARG A 82 -27.81 -1.58 -26.70
C ARG A 82 -28.00 -0.71 -25.47
N HIS A 83 -28.48 0.51 -25.73
CA HIS A 83 -28.93 1.52 -24.77
C HIS A 83 -29.15 1.01 -23.34
N ILE A 84 -28.38 1.53 -22.41
CA ILE A 84 -28.73 1.52 -20.99
C ILE A 84 -28.41 2.90 -20.42
N ASP A 85 -29.45 3.73 -20.35
CA ASP A 85 -29.57 4.89 -19.47
C ASP A 85 -29.59 4.42 -18.00
N GLY A 86 -28.46 3.89 -17.54
CA GLY A 86 -28.19 3.64 -16.13
C GLY A 86 -27.35 4.77 -15.55
N PRO A 87 -27.49 5.12 -14.26
CA PRO A 87 -26.64 6.12 -13.63
C PRO A 87 -25.18 5.71 -13.84
N THR A 88 -24.41 6.64 -14.40
CA THR A 88 -22.97 6.45 -14.61
C THR A 88 -22.34 6.16 -13.25
N PRO A 89 -21.67 5.00 -13.04
CA PRO A 89 -21.05 4.73 -11.75
C PRO A 89 -20.05 5.84 -11.45
N SER A 90 -20.22 6.53 -10.31
CA SER A 90 -19.43 7.72 -9.93
C SER A 90 -18.02 7.40 -9.43
N ASP A 91 -17.65 6.12 -9.33
CA ASP A 91 -16.33 5.69 -8.90
C ASP A 91 -15.33 5.70 -10.07
N PHE A 92 -15.00 6.91 -10.55
CA PHE A 92 -13.91 7.15 -11.49
C PHE A 92 -12.68 7.81 -10.85
N TYR A 93 -12.61 7.87 -9.51
CA TYR A 93 -11.42 8.39 -8.89
C TYR A 93 -10.26 7.42 -9.10
N PRO A 94 -9.16 7.86 -9.73
CA PRO A 94 -7.97 7.03 -9.79
C PRO A 94 -7.54 6.71 -8.36
N ARG A 95 -7.60 5.42 -8.01
CA ARG A 95 -7.05 4.97 -6.74
C ARG A 95 -5.53 5.07 -6.85
N LEU A 96 -4.92 5.96 -6.08
CA LEU A 96 -3.47 5.99 -5.90
C LEU A 96 -3.19 5.20 -4.62
N GLU A 97 -2.38 4.16 -4.71
CA GLU A 97 -2.01 3.37 -3.55
C GLU A 97 -0.51 3.48 -3.28
N ASN A 98 -0.18 3.76 -2.02
CA ASN A 98 1.18 3.79 -1.53
C ASN A 98 1.70 2.35 -1.39
N ILE A 99 2.75 2.01 -2.14
CA ILE A 99 3.20 0.62 -2.27
C ILE A 99 3.62 0.04 -0.91
N PRO A 100 4.48 0.67 -0.10
CA PRO A 100 4.82 0.15 1.22
C PRO A 100 3.62 -0.06 2.14
N VAL A 101 2.67 0.89 2.16
CA VAL A 101 1.49 0.79 3.03
C VAL A 101 0.66 -0.43 2.67
N VAL A 102 0.35 -0.61 1.38
CA VAL A 102 -0.50 -1.72 0.93
C VAL A 102 0.24 -3.05 1.00
N MET A 103 1.50 -3.09 0.55
CA MET A 103 2.24 -4.35 0.38
C MET A 103 2.89 -4.84 1.66
N PHE A 104 3.36 -3.94 2.53
CA PHE A 104 4.18 -4.33 3.69
C PHE A 104 3.50 -4.10 5.03
N PHE A 105 2.70 -3.04 5.12
CA PHE A 105 2.13 -2.58 6.37
C PHE A 105 0.59 -2.71 6.43
N GLY A 106 -0.05 -3.39 5.47
CA GLY A 106 -1.52 -3.49 5.40
C GLY A 106 -2.18 -4.05 6.67
N ASP A 107 -1.50 -4.95 7.39
CA ASP A 107 -1.98 -5.52 8.66
C ASP A 107 -1.84 -4.56 9.86
N VAL A 108 -1.05 -3.49 9.70
CA VAL A 108 -0.64 -2.58 10.78
C VAL A 108 -1.22 -1.18 10.60
N VAL A 109 -1.33 -0.71 9.35
CA VAL A 109 -1.97 0.57 9.04
C VAL A 109 -3.45 0.32 8.80
N VAL A 110 -4.31 0.96 9.60
CA VAL A 110 -5.75 0.93 9.36
C VAL A 110 -6.00 1.51 7.98
N SER A 111 -6.71 0.76 7.14
CA SER A 111 -7.05 1.20 5.78
C SER A 111 -7.67 2.60 5.82
N PRO A 112 -7.25 3.56 4.98
CA PRO A 112 -7.80 4.92 4.95
C PRO A 112 -9.21 4.97 4.34
N VAL A 113 -9.93 3.85 4.29
CA VAL A 113 -11.35 3.86 3.97
C VAL A 113 -12.00 4.73 5.03
N PHE A 114 -12.49 5.89 4.62
CA PHE A 114 -13.32 6.74 5.46
C PHE A 114 -14.51 5.90 5.89
N LEU A 115 -14.50 5.49 7.16
CA LEU A 115 -15.50 4.66 7.78
C LEU A 115 -16.07 5.49 8.93
N PRO A 116 -17.01 6.43 8.66
CA PRO A 116 -17.50 7.37 9.67
C PRO A 116 -17.94 6.71 10.97
N ALA A 117 -18.53 5.51 10.87
CA ALA A 117 -18.95 4.74 12.04
C ALA A 117 -17.77 4.29 12.91
N LEU A 118 -16.67 3.84 12.29
CA LEU A 118 -15.45 3.45 12.99
C LEU A 118 -14.71 4.68 13.51
N ASP A 119 -14.57 5.73 12.70
CA ASP A 119 -13.91 6.98 13.07
C ASP A 119 -14.59 7.63 14.30
N ASN A 120 -15.93 7.68 14.31
CA ASN A 120 -16.70 8.15 15.46
C ASN A 120 -16.55 7.25 16.69
N ALA A 121 -16.45 5.93 16.49
CA ALA A 121 -16.25 4.99 17.59
C ALA A 121 -14.84 5.09 18.21
N LEU A 122 -13.83 5.45 17.41
CA LEU A 122 -12.43 5.58 17.84
C LEU A 122 -12.11 6.96 18.45
N GLN A 123 -12.95 7.96 18.20
CA GLN A 123 -12.73 9.34 18.64
C GLN A 123 -12.45 9.52 20.15
N PRO A 124 -13.11 8.80 21.09
CA PRO A 124 -12.80 8.92 22.51
C PRO A 124 -11.37 8.45 22.85
N PHE A 125 -10.90 7.37 22.22
CA PHE A 125 -9.57 6.81 22.46
C PHE A 125 -8.47 7.70 21.87
N GLN A 126 -8.74 8.34 20.72
CA GLN A 126 -7.83 9.32 20.13
C GLN A 126 -7.63 10.53 21.04
N GLN A 127 -8.70 10.99 21.71
CA GLN A 127 -8.64 12.08 22.69
C GLN A 127 -7.84 11.68 23.94
N GLU A 128 -8.01 10.45 24.40
CA GLU A 128 -7.26 9.91 25.55
C GLU A 128 -5.75 9.87 25.25
N VAL A 129 -5.35 9.30 24.11
CA VAL A 129 -3.94 9.25 23.70
C VAL A 129 -3.36 10.66 23.50
N ALA A 130 -4.12 11.58 22.90
CA ALA A 130 -3.69 12.97 22.74
C ALA A 130 -3.51 13.70 24.07
N SER A 131 -4.35 13.38 25.07
CA SER A 131 -4.26 13.96 26.42
C SER A 131 -3.09 13.42 27.24
N MET A 132 -2.61 12.20 26.95
CA MET A 132 -1.44 11.59 27.60
C MET A 132 -0.11 12.04 26.99
N ALA A 133 -0.14 12.67 25.82
CA ALA A 133 1.04 13.21 25.14
C ALA A 133 1.38 14.66 25.59
N HIS A 134 0.69 15.19 26.61
CA HIS A 134 0.97 16.44 27.32
C HIS A 134 1.22 16.15 28.80
#